data_AF-A0AAV4MXL3-F1
#
_entry.id   AF-A0AAV4MXL3-F1
#
_cell.length_a   1.000
_cell.length_b   1.000
_cell.length_c   1.000
_cell.angle_alpha   90.00
_cell.angle_beta   90.00
_cell.angle_gamma   90.00
#
_symmetry.space_group_name_H-M   'P 1'
#
loop_
_entity.id
_entity.type
_entity.pdbx_description
1 polymer ?
#
loop_
_entity_poly.entity_id
_entity_poly.type
_entity_poly.pdbx_seq_one_letter_code
_entity_poly.pdbx_strand_id
1 'polypeptide(L)'
;MPSKRVEEVEGCNWFRPCEICDSYFGEWVKLDDVVRNDRMPEDIGIYMYAVHYGKNRDVVDTWYYSGETGRYGIMESLKDSHMRMYSVLREEKFVGKNPFLEMRWKKIKNPYSDDSLFLYAHWLNADGCPINGMVPGQGPLNRASSFVLRTRDNKWCYETLGPTRTTKFKQKKQLAKDLDHDVRH
;
A
#
# COMPACT_ATOMS: atom_id res chain seq x y z
N MET A 1 10.93 -26.31 -17.90
CA MET A 1 9.89 -25.41 -17.33
C MET A 1 10.60 -24.17 -16.79
N PRO A 2 10.02 -22.96 -16.92
CA PRO A 2 10.57 -21.76 -16.26
C PRO A 2 10.59 -22.01 -14.74
N SER A 3 11.72 -21.79 -14.09
CA SER A 3 11.78 -21.82 -12.62
C SER A 3 11.04 -20.57 -12.11
N LYS A 4 9.94 -20.75 -11.38
CA LYS A 4 9.30 -19.65 -10.66
C LYS A 4 10.32 -19.03 -9.71
N ARG A 5 10.42 -17.70 -9.72
CA ARG A 5 11.16 -16.95 -8.71
C ARG A 5 10.14 -16.42 -7.71
N VAL A 6 10.49 -16.51 -6.44
CA VAL A 6 9.65 -16.04 -5.34
C VAL A 6 10.44 -14.95 -4.67
N GLU A 7 9.91 -13.72 -4.73
CA GLU A 7 10.56 -12.53 -4.17
C GLU A 7 9.75 -12.05 -2.97
N GLU A 8 10.40 -11.86 -1.84
CA GLU A 8 9.76 -11.35 -0.64
C GLU A 8 9.33 -9.89 -0.86
N VAL A 9 8.09 -9.58 -0.50
CA VAL A 9 7.61 -8.20 -0.55
C VAL A 9 8.17 -7.47 0.67
N GLU A 10 8.82 -6.33 0.45
CA GLU A 10 9.34 -5.51 1.54
C GLU A 10 8.21 -5.10 2.50
N GLY A 11 8.45 -5.12 3.81
CA GLY A 11 7.48 -4.73 4.84
C GLY A 11 7.41 -3.22 5.07
N CYS A 12 6.25 -2.69 5.41
CA CYS A 12 6.11 -1.27 5.76
C CYS A 12 6.80 -0.93 7.09
N ASN A 13 7.39 0.27 7.18
CA ASN A 13 8.02 0.76 8.41
C ASN A 13 7.07 1.59 9.30
N TRP A 14 5.90 2.02 8.81
CA TRP A 14 4.88 2.87 9.47
C TRP A 14 5.34 4.23 10.06
N PHE A 15 6.60 4.37 10.48
CA PHE A 15 7.15 5.49 11.25
C PHE A 15 8.29 6.21 10.51
N ARG A 16 8.52 5.83 9.24
CA ARG A 16 9.50 6.44 8.34
C ARG A 16 8.89 6.61 6.96
N PRO A 17 9.43 7.53 6.12
CA PRO A 17 9.09 7.60 4.70
C PRO A 17 9.18 6.21 4.07
N CYS A 18 8.21 5.89 3.22
CA CYS A 18 8.06 4.56 2.68
C CYS A 18 7.79 4.66 1.19
N GLU A 19 8.81 4.38 0.39
CA GLU A 19 8.78 4.55 -1.07
C GLU A 19 7.62 3.80 -1.72
N ILE A 20 7.34 2.57 -1.25
CA ILE A 20 6.20 1.78 -1.74
C ILE A 20 4.90 2.54 -1.47
N CYS A 21 4.62 2.92 -0.22
CA CYS A 21 3.38 3.64 0.08
C CYS A 21 3.34 5.01 -0.64
N ASP A 22 4.45 5.73 -0.72
CA ASP A 22 4.53 7.05 -1.36
C ASP A 22 4.32 6.96 -2.88
N SER A 23 4.63 5.82 -3.51
CA SER A 23 4.34 5.57 -4.93
C SER A 23 2.85 5.33 -5.22
N TYR A 24 2.07 4.89 -4.22
CA TYR A 24 0.68 4.47 -4.41
C TYR A 24 -0.36 5.50 -3.97
N PHE A 25 -0.02 6.39 -3.05
CA PHE A 25 -0.93 7.36 -2.44
C PHE A 25 -0.63 8.78 -2.91
N GLY A 26 -1.63 9.65 -2.81
CA GLY A 26 -1.45 11.09 -2.96
C GLY A 26 -0.64 11.71 -1.81
N GLU A 27 -0.45 13.02 -1.92
CA GLU A 27 0.20 13.82 -0.86
C GLU A 27 -0.58 13.77 0.45
N TRP A 28 0.15 13.96 1.55
CA TRP A 28 -0.43 14.13 2.86
C TRP A 28 -1.08 15.50 2.99
N VAL A 29 -2.31 15.53 3.47
CA VAL A 29 -3.06 16.75 3.74
C VAL A 29 -3.52 16.78 5.20
N LYS A 30 -3.55 17.96 5.80
CA LYS A 30 -4.00 18.11 7.18
C LYS A 30 -5.47 17.72 7.31
N LEU A 31 -5.79 16.86 8.29
CA LEU A 31 -7.14 16.34 8.47
C LEU A 31 -8.17 17.45 8.73
N ASP A 32 -7.81 18.47 9.52
CA ASP A 32 -8.64 19.65 9.76
C ASP A 32 -9.04 20.36 8.46
N ASP A 33 -8.11 20.46 7.50
CA ASP A 33 -8.37 21.16 6.24
C ASP A 33 -9.27 20.32 5.33
N VAL A 34 -9.17 18.99 5.38
CA VAL A 34 -10.07 18.10 4.65
C VAL A 34 -11.50 18.24 5.17
N VAL A 35 -11.69 18.17 6.50
CA VAL A 35 -13.01 18.26 7.14
C VAL A 35 -13.64 19.63 6.94
N ARG A 36 -12.88 20.71 7.16
CA ARG A 36 -13.41 22.08 7.10
C ARG A 36 -13.83 22.49 5.69
N ASN A 37 -13.12 22.01 4.67
CA ASN A 37 -13.32 22.42 3.29
C ASN A 37 -14.08 21.37 2.47
N ASP A 38 -14.60 20.31 3.10
CA ASP A 38 -15.35 19.24 2.42
C ASP A 38 -14.57 18.60 1.27
N ARG A 39 -13.25 18.44 1.43
CA ARG A 39 -12.32 18.01 0.35
C ARG A 39 -12.12 16.50 0.27
N MET A 40 -12.96 15.74 0.95
CA MET A 40 -12.72 14.32 1.08
C MET A 40 -13.09 13.57 -0.21
N PRO A 41 -12.35 12.53 -0.60
CA PRO A 41 -12.80 11.67 -1.68
C PRO A 41 -14.09 10.97 -1.29
N GLU A 42 -14.98 10.78 -2.25
CA GLU A 42 -16.17 9.93 -2.11
C GLU A 42 -15.96 8.56 -2.76
N ASP A 43 -14.77 8.34 -3.33
CA ASP A 43 -14.45 7.13 -4.08
C ASP A 43 -14.15 5.94 -3.16
N ILE A 44 -14.44 4.75 -3.69
CA ILE A 44 -13.93 3.48 -3.17
C ILE A 44 -12.40 3.54 -3.16
N GLY A 45 -11.80 3.18 -2.03
CA GLY A 45 -10.37 3.39 -1.86
C GLY A 45 -9.82 3.06 -0.49
N ILE A 46 -8.53 3.30 -0.34
CA ILE A 46 -7.81 3.17 0.92
C ILE A 46 -7.49 4.56 1.44
N TYR A 47 -7.68 4.72 2.73
CA TYR A 47 -7.46 5.94 3.47
C TYR A 47 -6.42 5.65 4.54
N MET A 48 -5.43 6.52 4.64
CA MET A 48 -4.33 6.37 5.57
C MET A 48 -4.23 7.63 6.42
N TYR A 49 -4.15 7.45 7.73
CA TYR A 49 -4.01 8.52 8.70
C TYR A 49 -2.64 8.48 9.34
N ALA A 50 -2.10 9.66 9.63
CA ALA A 50 -0.86 9.79 10.35
C ALA A 50 -0.91 10.94 11.34
N VAL A 51 -0.08 10.84 12.38
CA VAL A 51 0.26 11.95 13.26
C VAL A 51 1.56 12.56 12.78
N HIS A 52 1.51 13.84 12.44
CA HIS A 52 2.67 14.65 12.13
C HIS A 52 3.15 15.36 13.41
N TYR A 53 4.45 15.30 13.69
CA TYR A 53 5.06 16.03 14.81
C TYR A 53 6.54 16.34 14.52
N GLY A 54 6.91 17.62 14.59
CA GLY A 54 8.26 18.06 14.22
C GLY A 54 8.57 17.76 12.75
N LYS A 55 9.51 16.85 12.49
CA LYS A 55 9.86 16.36 11.14
C LYS A 55 9.40 14.92 10.88
N ASN A 56 8.70 14.32 11.85
CA ASN A 56 8.32 12.93 11.81
C ASN A 56 6.85 12.79 11.47
N ARG A 57 6.52 11.63 10.91
CA ARG A 57 5.16 11.22 10.59
C ARG A 57 5.00 9.75 10.95
N ASP A 58 4.07 9.48 11.84
CA ASP A 58 3.72 8.12 12.25
C ASP A 58 2.36 7.76 11.67
N VAL A 59 2.29 6.73 10.82
CA VAL A 59 1.01 6.18 10.36
C VAL A 59 0.32 5.51 11.55
N VAL A 60 -0.90 5.95 11.84
CA VAL A 60 -1.66 5.49 13.02
C VAL A 60 -2.85 4.63 12.66
N ASP A 61 -3.34 4.72 11.42
CA ASP A 61 -4.46 3.90 10.96
C ASP A 61 -4.49 3.81 9.42
N THR A 62 -5.02 2.72 8.90
CA THR A 62 -5.23 2.47 7.48
C THR A 62 -6.49 1.64 7.29
N TRP A 63 -7.42 2.13 6.48
CA TRP A 63 -8.70 1.46 6.29
C TRP A 63 -9.17 1.52 4.84
N TYR A 64 -9.95 0.51 4.43
CA TYR A 64 -10.52 0.40 3.10
C TYR A 64 -12.01 0.74 3.13
N TYR A 65 -12.44 1.64 2.25
CA TYR A 65 -13.84 1.95 2.00
C TYR A 65 -14.31 1.22 0.74
N SER A 66 -15.30 0.32 0.90
CA SER A 66 -15.87 -0.46 -0.22
C SER A 66 -17.06 0.22 -0.90
N GLY A 67 -17.60 1.31 -0.37
CA GLY A 67 -18.83 1.94 -0.85
C GLY A 67 -20.13 1.21 -0.47
N GLU A 68 -20.06 0.01 0.11
CA GLU A 68 -21.22 -0.83 0.40
C GLU A 68 -21.99 -0.44 1.66
N THR A 69 -21.41 0.37 2.55
CA THR A 69 -22.04 0.80 3.81
C THR A 69 -23.18 1.82 3.63
N GLY A 70 -23.63 2.07 2.41
CA GLY A 70 -24.67 3.06 2.11
C GLY A 70 -24.25 4.48 2.48
N ARG A 71 -25.15 5.45 2.28
CA ARG A 71 -24.96 6.90 2.47
C ARG A 71 -24.59 7.39 3.88
N TYR A 72 -24.15 6.54 4.81
CA TYR A 72 -23.25 6.99 5.88
C TYR A 72 -21.90 7.26 5.22
N GLY A 73 -21.83 8.41 4.56
CA GLY A 73 -20.72 8.79 3.70
C GLY A 73 -19.41 8.75 4.48
N ILE A 74 -18.32 8.58 3.73
CA ILE A 74 -16.95 8.62 4.26
C ILE A 74 -16.78 9.83 5.20
N MET A 75 -17.41 10.97 4.86
CA MET A 75 -17.49 12.21 5.65
C MET A 75 -18.02 12.01 7.07
N GLU A 76 -19.16 11.35 7.22
CA GLU A 76 -19.80 11.13 8.54
C GLU A 76 -19.01 10.10 9.33
N SER A 77 -18.56 9.02 8.68
CA SER A 77 -17.65 8.05 9.30
C SER A 77 -16.34 8.71 9.75
N LEU A 78 -15.84 9.69 8.99
CA LEU A 78 -14.66 10.44 9.33
C LEU A 78 -14.93 11.45 10.44
N LYS A 79 -16.09 12.11 10.50
CA LYS A 79 -16.47 12.98 11.64
C LYS A 79 -16.60 12.16 12.94
N ASP A 80 -17.21 10.99 12.87
CA ASP A 80 -17.29 10.07 14.02
C ASP A 80 -15.90 9.54 14.41
N SER A 81 -15.10 9.16 13.43
CA SER A 81 -13.72 8.71 13.63
C SER A 81 -12.77 9.85 14.01
N HIS A 82 -13.11 11.11 13.71
CA HIS A 82 -12.29 12.30 13.97
C HIS A 82 -12.04 12.41 15.46
N MET A 83 -13.08 12.33 16.29
CA MET A 83 -12.90 12.34 17.74
C MET A 83 -12.03 11.18 18.24
N ARG A 84 -12.18 9.99 17.64
CA ARG A 84 -11.36 8.83 17.99
C ARG A 84 -9.89 9.02 17.60
N MET A 85 -9.63 9.55 16.41
CA MET A 85 -8.28 9.81 15.91
C MET A 85 -7.60 10.94 16.67
N TYR A 86 -8.32 11.97 17.12
CA TYR A 86 -7.75 13.03 17.96
C TYR A 86 -7.32 12.53 19.34
N SER A 87 -7.90 11.42 19.82
CA SER A 87 -7.45 10.82 21.07
C SER A 87 -6.00 10.30 20.98
N VAL A 88 -5.55 9.90 19.78
CA VAL A 88 -4.17 9.48 19.51
C VAL A 88 -3.17 10.61 19.76
N LEU A 89 -3.55 11.86 19.52
CA LEU A 89 -2.70 13.02 19.80
C LEU A 89 -2.38 13.20 21.29
N ARG A 90 -3.13 12.52 22.17
CA ARG A 90 -2.92 12.54 23.62
C ARG A 90 -1.99 11.42 24.11
N GLU A 91 -1.52 10.53 23.24
CA GLU A 91 -0.54 9.53 23.63
C GLU A 91 0.74 10.21 24.12
N GLU A 92 1.34 9.63 25.17
CA GLU A 92 2.54 10.15 25.84
C GLU A 92 3.66 10.49 24.83
N LYS A 93 3.80 9.67 23.77
CA LYS A 93 4.83 9.88 22.75
C LYS A 93 4.68 11.18 21.97
N PHE A 94 3.52 11.82 21.95
CA PHE A 94 3.26 13.07 21.23
C PHE A 94 3.13 14.30 22.13
N VAL A 95 3.03 14.11 23.45
CA VAL A 95 2.89 15.20 24.42
C VAL A 95 4.07 16.18 24.29
N GLY A 96 3.77 17.47 24.23
CA GLY A 96 4.77 18.54 24.11
C GLY A 96 5.41 18.69 22.72
N LYS A 97 4.98 17.91 21.70
CA LYS A 97 5.57 17.93 20.34
C LYS A 97 4.73 18.67 19.29
N ASN A 98 3.68 19.37 19.73
CA ASN A 98 2.70 20.05 18.87
C ASN A 98 2.17 19.16 17.71
N PRO A 99 1.61 17.97 18.02
CA PRO A 99 1.21 17.00 17.01
C PRO A 99 -0.09 17.43 16.31
N PHE A 100 -0.27 17.03 15.05
CA PHE A 100 -1.53 17.17 14.32
C PHE A 100 -1.78 15.97 13.40
N LEU A 101 -3.04 15.78 13.00
CA LEU A 101 -3.42 14.69 12.11
C LEU A 101 -3.31 15.09 10.64
N GLU A 102 -2.78 14.17 9.85
CA GLU A 102 -2.78 14.21 8.39
C GLU A 102 -3.48 12.97 7.84
N MET A 103 -3.99 13.08 6.62
CA MET A 103 -4.53 11.96 5.88
C MET A 103 -4.04 12.00 4.44
N ARG A 104 -4.07 10.83 3.80
CA ARG A 104 -3.95 10.66 2.35
C ARG A 104 -4.81 9.50 1.91
N TRP A 105 -5.08 9.41 0.62
CA TRP A 105 -5.94 8.37 0.08
C TRP A 105 -5.44 7.86 -1.27
N LYS A 106 -5.91 6.66 -1.61
CA LYS A 106 -5.75 6.01 -2.91
C LYS A 106 -7.09 5.51 -3.37
N LYS A 107 -7.53 5.94 -4.56
CA LYS A 107 -8.70 5.35 -5.22
C LYS A 107 -8.36 3.92 -5.65
N ILE A 108 -9.26 2.98 -5.36
CA ILE A 108 -9.12 1.59 -5.78
C ILE A 108 -10.28 1.21 -6.67
N LYS A 109 -9.96 0.90 -7.93
CA LYS A 109 -10.95 0.39 -8.90
C LYS A 109 -11.22 -1.11 -8.69
N ASN A 110 -10.20 -1.86 -8.29
CA ASN A 110 -10.29 -3.30 -8.06
C ASN A 110 -9.37 -3.70 -6.89
N PRO A 111 -9.92 -4.13 -5.73
CA PRO A 111 -9.11 -4.55 -4.59
C PRO A 111 -8.33 -5.85 -4.85
N TYR A 112 -8.59 -6.55 -5.95
CA TYR A 112 -7.85 -7.75 -6.37
C TYR A 112 -6.85 -7.47 -7.51
N SER A 113 -6.60 -6.20 -7.83
CA SER A 113 -5.53 -5.84 -8.78
C SER A 113 -4.14 -6.11 -8.19
N ASP A 114 -3.16 -6.41 -9.04
CA ASP A 114 -1.77 -6.66 -8.60
C ASP A 114 -1.21 -5.51 -7.75
N ASP A 115 -1.47 -4.26 -8.13
CA ASP A 115 -1.09 -3.06 -7.35
C ASP A 115 -1.68 -3.09 -5.93
N SER A 116 -2.95 -3.46 -5.79
CA SER A 116 -3.62 -3.51 -4.49
C SER A 116 -3.09 -4.67 -3.66
N LEU A 117 -2.91 -5.84 -4.27
CA LEU A 117 -2.38 -7.03 -3.62
C LEU A 117 -0.94 -6.82 -3.15
N PHE A 118 -0.10 -6.16 -3.96
CA PHE A 118 1.26 -5.81 -3.58
C PHE A 118 1.29 -4.89 -2.37
N LEU A 119 0.44 -3.86 -2.37
CA LEU A 119 0.31 -2.93 -1.26
C LEU A 119 -0.17 -3.61 0.04
N TYR A 120 -1.12 -4.54 -0.07
CA TYR A 120 -1.55 -5.34 1.07
C TYR A 120 -0.44 -6.23 1.60
N ALA A 121 0.35 -6.85 0.71
CA ALA A 121 1.44 -7.75 1.10
C ALA A 121 2.53 -6.95 1.82
N HIS A 122 2.83 -5.74 1.33
CA HIS A 122 3.74 -4.80 1.95
C HIS A 122 3.32 -4.45 3.39
N TRP A 123 2.03 -4.20 3.64
CA TRP A 123 1.55 -3.92 4.99
C TRP A 123 1.52 -5.14 5.91
N LEU A 124 1.09 -6.28 5.40
CA LEU A 124 1.05 -7.52 6.19
C LEU A 124 2.44 -8.07 6.50
N ASN A 125 3.45 -7.69 5.71
CA ASN A 125 4.86 -7.99 5.98
C ASN A 125 5.52 -7.00 6.95
N ALA A 126 4.85 -5.94 7.37
CA ALA A 126 5.40 -5.00 8.33
C ALA A 126 5.66 -5.66 9.69
N ASP A 127 6.68 -5.21 10.40
CA ASP A 127 7.00 -5.68 11.75
C ASP A 127 6.15 -4.95 12.80
N GLY A 128 4.82 -5.10 12.67
CA GLY A 128 3.82 -4.47 13.53
C GLY A 128 2.65 -3.88 12.73
N CYS A 129 1.69 -3.34 13.47
CA CYS A 129 0.52 -2.65 12.91
C CYS A 129 0.52 -1.18 13.33
N PRO A 130 -0.16 -0.31 12.58
CA PRO A 130 -0.49 1.04 13.04
C PRO A 130 -1.24 0.99 14.38
N ILE A 131 -1.12 2.07 15.16
CA ILE A 131 -1.67 2.20 16.52
C ILE A 131 -3.14 1.75 16.65
N ASN A 132 -3.97 2.05 15.65
CA ASN A 132 -5.42 1.89 15.73
C ASN A 132 -6.03 0.79 14.85
N GLY A 133 -5.26 -0.08 14.19
CA GLY A 133 -5.89 -0.91 13.17
C GLY A 133 -5.19 -2.20 12.75
N MET A 134 -6.05 -3.16 12.37
CA MET A 134 -5.73 -4.21 11.42
C MET A 134 -5.59 -3.59 10.03
N VAL A 135 -4.61 -4.04 9.25
CA VAL A 135 -4.46 -3.60 7.86
C VAL A 135 -5.40 -4.38 6.93
N PRO A 136 -5.96 -3.73 5.89
CA PRO A 136 -6.82 -4.43 4.94
C PRO A 136 -6.02 -5.42 4.08
N GLY A 137 -6.74 -6.32 3.39
CA GLY A 137 -6.15 -7.06 2.28
C GLY A 137 -5.77 -8.52 2.52
N GLN A 138 -5.86 -9.02 3.76
CA GLN A 138 -5.61 -10.43 4.07
C GLN A 138 -6.48 -11.38 3.24
N GLY A 139 -7.78 -11.10 3.15
CA GLY A 139 -8.73 -11.89 2.36
C GLY A 139 -8.40 -11.92 0.86
N PRO A 140 -8.24 -10.75 0.20
CA PRO A 140 -7.76 -10.67 -1.17
C PRO A 140 -6.45 -11.42 -1.44
N LEU A 141 -5.43 -11.27 -0.59
CA LEU A 141 -4.14 -11.96 -0.76
C LEU A 141 -4.24 -13.46 -0.66
N ASN A 142 -5.00 -13.98 0.32
CA ASN A 142 -5.22 -15.42 0.46
C ASN A 142 -5.86 -16.06 -0.80
N ARG A 143 -6.51 -15.27 -1.65
CA ARG A 143 -7.14 -15.73 -2.90
C ARG A 143 -6.30 -15.47 -4.15
N ALA A 144 -5.22 -14.71 -4.04
CA ALA A 144 -4.37 -14.35 -5.16
C ALA A 144 -3.43 -15.51 -5.52
N SER A 145 -3.35 -15.85 -6.82
CA SER A 145 -2.41 -16.88 -7.31
C SER A 145 -0.99 -16.35 -7.49
N SER A 146 -0.82 -15.03 -7.59
CA SER A 146 0.46 -14.35 -7.78
C SER A 146 1.23 -14.11 -6.48
N PHE A 147 0.60 -14.37 -5.32
CA PHE A 147 1.22 -14.19 -4.00
C PHE A 147 1.19 -15.50 -3.21
N VAL A 148 2.27 -15.77 -2.48
CA VAL A 148 2.40 -16.96 -1.63
C VAL A 148 2.88 -16.55 -0.24
N LEU A 149 2.26 -17.12 0.79
CA LEU A 149 2.70 -16.94 2.16
C LEU A 149 3.85 -17.92 2.48
N ARG A 150 5.02 -17.38 2.83
CA ARG A 150 6.15 -18.18 3.29
C ARG A 150 5.92 -18.59 4.74
N THR A 151 5.63 -19.87 4.95
CA THR A 151 5.13 -20.39 6.24
C THR A 151 6.11 -20.29 7.41
N ARG A 152 7.42 -20.28 7.15
CA ARG A 152 8.45 -20.28 8.22
C ARG A 152 8.48 -18.97 9.04
N ASP A 153 8.12 -17.85 8.41
CA ASP A 153 8.24 -16.50 8.96
C ASP A 153 7.01 -15.64 8.67
N ASN A 154 5.96 -16.24 8.10
CA ASN A 154 4.70 -15.60 7.75
C ASN A 154 4.87 -14.35 6.88
N LYS A 155 5.87 -14.34 5.99
CA LYS A 155 6.08 -13.25 5.02
C LYS A 155 5.45 -13.58 3.67
N TRP A 156 4.69 -12.65 3.13
CA TRP A 156 4.16 -12.69 1.78
C TRP A 156 5.26 -12.49 0.74
N CYS A 157 5.21 -13.28 -0.33
CA CYS A 157 6.12 -13.20 -1.46
C CYS A 157 5.34 -13.12 -2.76
N TYR A 158 5.88 -12.42 -3.74
CA TYR A 158 5.35 -12.33 -5.10
C TYR A 158 6.01 -13.39 -5.99
N GLU A 159 5.20 -14.16 -6.72
CA GLU A 159 5.69 -15.11 -7.71
C GLU A 159 5.95 -14.42 -9.04
N THR A 160 7.22 -14.28 -9.43
CA THR A 160 7.58 -13.86 -10.78
C THR A 160 7.88 -15.08 -11.64
N LEU A 161 7.43 -15.05 -12.90
CA LEU A 161 7.91 -15.98 -13.91
C LEU A 161 9.38 -15.64 -14.16
N GLY A 162 10.29 -16.47 -13.64
CA GLY A 162 11.72 -16.27 -13.87
C GLY A 162 12.02 -16.23 -15.37
N PRO A 163 13.07 -15.51 -15.79
CA PRO A 163 13.46 -15.46 -17.20
C PRO A 163 13.60 -16.89 -17.69
N THR A 164 12.83 -17.24 -18.73
CA THR A 164 12.97 -18.54 -19.36
C THR A 164 14.43 -18.63 -19.77
N ARG A 165 15.20 -19.63 -19.28
CA ARG A 165 16.52 -19.93 -19.82
C ARG A 165 16.31 -20.26 -21.30
N THR A 166 16.30 -19.25 -22.16
CA THR A 166 16.47 -19.45 -23.60
C THR A 166 17.84 -20.08 -23.73
N THR A 167 17.85 -21.33 -24.19
CA THR A 167 19.09 -22.02 -24.52
C THR A 167 19.95 -21.09 -25.38
N LYS A 168 21.28 -21.11 -25.19
CA LYS A 168 22.25 -20.26 -25.94
C LYS A 168 21.98 -20.24 -27.46
N PHE A 169 21.37 -21.31 -27.98
CA PHE A 169 20.92 -21.46 -29.35
C PHE A 169 19.80 -20.49 -29.77
N LYS A 170 18.79 -20.27 -28.93
CA LYS A 170 17.71 -19.29 -29.20
C LYS A 170 18.20 -17.85 -29.08
N GLN A 171 19.11 -17.56 -28.14
CA GLN A 171 19.76 -16.24 -28.04
C GLN A 171 20.60 -15.91 -29.28
N LYS A 172 21.42 -16.86 -29.79
CA LYS A 172 22.17 -16.66 -31.04
C LYS A 172 21.26 -16.43 -32.24
N LYS A 173 20.13 -17.14 -32.33
CA LYS A 173 19.18 -17.00 -33.45
C LYS A 173 18.39 -15.69 -33.42
N GLN A 174 18.14 -15.14 -32.22
CA GLN A 174 17.52 -13.83 -32.05
C GLN A 174 18.50 -12.70 -32.38
N LEU A 175 19.71 -12.74 -31.81
CA LEU A 175 20.80 -11.81 -32.15
C LEU A 175 21.12 -11.78 -33.65
N ALA A 176 21.13 -12.94 -34.31
CA ALA A 176 21.36 -13.01 -35.75
C ALA A 176 20.21 -12.39 -36.57
N LYS A 177 18.96 -12.45 -36.07
CA LYS A 177 17.81 -11.80 -36.72
C LYS A 177 17.81 -10.29 -36.50
N ASP A 178 18.18 -9.85 -35.30
CA ASP A 178 18.23 -8.43 -34.96
C ASP A 178 19.37 -7.74 -35.73
N LEU A 179 20.54 -8.39 -35.87
CA LEU A 179 21.64 -7.90 -36.72
C LEU A 179 21.28 -7.87 -38.22
N ASP A 180 20.51 -8.84 -38.73
CA ASP A 180 20.12 -8.89 -40.14
C ASP A 180 19.02 -7.86 -40.48
N HIS A 181 18.31 -7.36 -39.46
CA HIS A 181 17.36 -6.25 -39.58
C HIS A 181 18.07 -4.89 -39.64
N ASP A 182 19.10 -4.69 -38.81
CA ASP A 182 19.88 -3.43 -38.77
C ASP A 182 20.80 -3.25 -39.98
N VAL A 183 21.13 -4.31 -40.71
CA VAL A 183 21.91 -4.23 -41.96
C VAL A 183 21.03 -3.92 -43.19
N ARG A 184 19.70 -4.08 -43.08
CA ARG A 184 18.75 -3.91 -44.18
C ARG A 184 17.96 -2.59 -44.12
N HIS A 185 18.24 -1.75 -43.13
CA HIS A 185 17.68 -0.40 -42.95
C HIS A 185 18.79 0.61 -42.72
#